data_AF-A0A2D7G2E6-F1
#
_entry.id   AF-A0A2D7G2E6-F1
#
_cell.length_a   1.000
_cell.length_b   1.000
_cell.length_c   1.000
_cell.angle_alpha   90.00
_cell.angle_beta   90.00
_cell.angle_gamma   90.00
#
_symmetry.space_group_name_H-M   'P 1'
#
loop_
_entity.id
_entity.type
_entity.pdbx_description
1 polymer ?
#
loop_
_entity_poly.entity_id
_entity_poly.type
_entity_poly.pdbx_seq_one_letter_code
_entity_poly.pdbx_strand_id
1 'polypeptide(L)'
;MSEATGNNGFRQRWQAAATETMSHFELARMGGGMSSSLSQVFMSGYQVAMRQVFDLPSKQWAAFCVSEGADGHPAVEFVDDGVIAGVKTWVAAADLTQVFVVKVGRGVGAKLIQLDREAKGLRIKLKPAKDFLPDLSIGELHLDRVSPGEALGIERSALKRFPLAEAGGIFVAFLAMLEAHGVEQASAVLERFGPEVFEPSDPGSLRAMIEETRQTVMIDSLISPLVANWSNDRRLLDMYQSLLERS
;
A
#
# COMPACT_ATOMS: atom_id res chain seq x y z
N MET A 1 14.93 -7.12 24.86
CA MET A 1 14.51 -6.88 23.46
C MET A 1 14.31 -5.39 23.33
N SER A 2 15.05 -4.68 22.47
CA SER A 2 14.77 -3.25 22.27
C SER A 2 13.41 -3.14 21.56
N GLU A 3 12.59 -2.21 22.01
CA GLU A 3 11.33 -1.91 21.33
C GLU A 3 11.69 -1.37 19.94
N ALA A 4 11.22 -2.02 18.88
CA ALA A 4 11.51 -1.57 17.54
C ALA A 4 10.86 -0.19 17.36
N THR A 5 11.65 0.83 17.01
CA THR A 5 11.16 2.19 16.74
C THR A 5 10.87 2.38 15.25
N GLY A 6 10.10 3.41 14.92
CA GLY A 6 9.76 3.74 13.53
C GLY A 6 8.95 2.65 12.82
N ASN A 7 9.19 2.48 11.53
CA ASN A 7 8.35 1.68 10.64
C ASN A 7 8.39 0.17 10.91
N ASN A 8 9.51 -0.38 11.41
CA ASN A 8 9.55 -1.78 11.83
C ASN A 8 8.70 -2.02 13.09
N GLY A 9 8.74 -1.08 14.05
CA GLY A 9 7.87 -1.11 15.23
C GLY A 9 6.39 -1.03 14.86
N PHE A 10 6.06 -0.11 13.95
CA PHE A 10 4.71 0.00 13.40
C PHE A 10 4.23 -1.32 12.76
N ARG A 11 5.03 -1.91 11.87
CA ARG A 11 4.73 -3.21 11.27
C ARG A 11 4.46 -4.28 12.31
N GLN A 12 5.30 -4.39 13.34
CA GLN A 12 5.15 -5.40 14.39
C GLN A 12 3.84 -5.23 15.16
N ARG A 13 3.47 -3.99 15.54
CA ARG A 13 2.19 -3.70 16.20
C ARG A 13 1.01 -4.01 15.29
N TRP A 14 1.09 -3.62 14.03
CA TRP A 14 0.06 -3.92 13.03
C TRP A 14 -0.14 -5.44 12.88
N GLN A 15 0.95 -6.21 12.77
CA GLN A 15 0.88 -7.67 12.65
C GLN A 15 0.34 -8.35 13.92
N ALA A 16 0.70 -7.82 15.09
CA ALA A 16 0.19 -8.33 16.35
C ALA A 16 -1.33 -8.10 16.48
N ALA A 17 -1.82 -6.94 16.06
CA ALA A 17 -3.21 -6.53 16.20
C ALA A 17 -4.15 -7.05 15.10
N ALA A 18 -3.66 -7.19 13.86
CA ALA A 18 -4.47 -7.69 12.75
C ALA A 18 -5.00 -9.10 13.06
N THR A 19 -6.24 -9.41 12.69
CA THR A 19 -6.79 -10.78 12.75
C THR A 19 -7.41 -11.14 11.41
N GLU A 20 -7.49 -12.44 11.13
CA GLU A 20 -8.10 -12.96 9.89
C GLU A 20 -9.61 -12.67 9.79
N THR A 21 -10.24 -12.31 10.91
CA THR A 21 -11.67 -12.02 11.01
C THR A 21 -12.01 -10.54 10.81
N MET A 22 -11.01 -9.65 10.79
CA MET A 22 -11.24 -8.22 10.55
C MET A 22 -11.65 -7.99 9.09
N SER A 23 -12.68 -7.19 8.91
CA SER A 23 -12.98 -6.59 7.61
C SER A 23 -11.85 -5.67 7.14
N HIS A 24 -11.82 -5.37 5.84
CA HIS A 24 -10.87 -4.41 5.27
C HIS A 24 -10.98 -3.03 5.94
N PHE A 25 -12.20 -2.60 6.29
CA PHE A 25 -12.44 -1.37 7.02
C PHE A 25 -11.80 -1.39 8.41
N GLU A 26 -12.07 -2.42 9.21
CA GLU A 26 -11.50 -2.57 10.55
C GLU A 26 -9.97 -2.62 10.50
N LEU A 27 -9.40 -3.33 9.52
CA LEU A 27 -7.96 -3.43 9.34
C LEU A 27 -7.31 -2.08 8.98
N ALA A 28 -7.95 -1.33 8.07
CA ALA A 28 -7.49 0.02 7.68
C ALA A 28 -7.59 1.01 8.84
N ARG A 29 -8.72 1.02 9.56
CA ARG A 29 -8.95 1.90 10.72
C ARG A 29 -7.98 1.57 11.86
N MET A 30 -7.80 0.30 12.18
CA MET A 30 -6.85 -0.17 13.20
C MET A 30 -5.42 0.29 12.88
N GLY A 31 -4.93 0.03 11.66
CA GLY A 31 -3.58 0.41 11.29
C GLY A 31 -3.40 1.93 11.17
N GLY A 32 -4.42 2.65 10.71
CA GLY A 32 -4.44 4.11 10.69
C GLY A 32 -4.36 4.73 12.08
N GLY A 33 -5.14 4.25 13.04
CA GLY A 33 -5.10 4.72 14.43
C GLY A 33 -3.77 4.45 15.14
N MET A 34 -2.97 3.49 14.67
CA MET A 34 -1.60 3.24 15.16
C MET A 34 -0.51 4.04 14.43
N SER A 35 -0.87 4.74 13.36
CA SER A 35 0.07 5.46 12.50
C SER A 35 0.50 6.78 13.14
N SER A 36 1.79 7.09 13.05
CA SER A 36 2.36 8.35 13.52
C SER A 36 2.87 9.25 12.39
N SER A 37 2.75 8.82 11.14
CA SER A 37 3.18 9.57 9.95
C SER A 37 2.40 9.14 8.71
N LEU A 38 2.41 9.98 7.66
CA LEU A 38 1.76 9.62 6.40
C LEU A 38 2.42 8.44 5.67
N SER A 39 3.70 8.14 5.96
CA SER A 39 4.34 6.91 5.49
C SER A 39 3.67 5.68 6.10
N GLN A 40 3.34 5.71 7.40
CA GLN A 40 2.64 4.61 8.07
C GLN A 40 1.18 4.51 7.64
N VAL A 41 0.51 5.64 7.40
CA VAL A 41 -0.82 5.67 6.78
C VAL A 41 -0.80 5.00 5.42
N PHE A 42 0.16 5.37 4.55
CA PHE A 42 0.35 4.73 3.26
C PHE A 42 0.55 3.22 3.45
N MET A 43 1.48 2.81 4.32
CA MET A 43 1.80 1.42 4.57
C MET A 43 0.57 0.62 5.05
N SER A 44 -0.22 1.17 5.97
CA SER A 44 -1.46 0.57 6.47
C SER A 44 -2.49 0.36 5.36
N GLY A 45 -2.84 1.43 4.66
CA GLY A 45 -3.83 1.39 3.57
C GLY A 45 -3.39 0.48 2.43
N TYR A 46 -2.11 0.52 2.08
CA TYR A 46 -1.52 -0.34 1.07
C TYR A 46 -1.64 -1.83 1.44
N GLN A 47 -1.38 -2.18 2.70
CA GLN A 47 -1.53 -3.57 3.17
C GLN A 47 -2.98 -4.07 3.11
N VAL A 48 -3.97 -3.19 3.26
CA VAL A 48 -5.39 -3.53 3.09
C VAL A 48 -5.70 -3.80 1.62
N ALA A 49 -5.24 -2.93 0.71
CA ALA A 49 -5.42 -3.12 -0.73
C ALA A 49 -4.77 -4.41 -1.25
N MET A 50 -3.57 -4.73 -0.73
CA MET A 50 -2.89 -6.00 -1.03
C MET A 50 -3.76 -7.21 -0.69
N ARG A 51 -4.44 -7.19 0.46
CA ARG A 51 -5.31 -8.29 0.91
C ARG A 51 -6.60 -8.35 0.12
N GLN A 52 -7.22 -7.21 -0.13
CA GLN A 52 -8.47 -7.13 -0.89
C GLN A 52 -8.33 -7.64 -2.33
N VAL A 53 -7.18 -7.40 -2.98
CA VAL A 53 -6.99 -7.75 -4.40
C VAL A 53 -6.33 -9.09 -4.61
N PHE A 54 -5.36 -9.45 -3.77
CA PHE A 54 -4.55 -10.66 -3.95
C PHE A 54 -4.92 -11.81 -3.01
N ASP A 55 -5.94 -11.62 -2.16
CA ASP A 55 -6.42 -12.61 -1.19
C ASP A 55 -5.27 -13.21 -0.38
N LEU A 56 -4.50 -12.33 0.28
CA LEU A 56 -3.34 -12.73 1.06
C LEU A 56 -3.78 -13.02 2.50
N PRO A 57 -3.92 -14.30 2.91
CA PRO A 57 -4.46 -14.64 4.23
C PRO A 57 -3.46 -14.35 5.36
N SER A 58 -2.17 -14.19 5.04
CA SER A 58 -1.14 -14.01 6.06
C SER A 58 -1.05 -12.56 6.52
N LYS A 59 -0.62 -12.38 7.77
CA LYS A 59 -0.23 -11.08 8.33
C LYS A 59 1.08 -10.55 7.73
N GLN A 60 1.71 -11.28 6.81
CA GLN A 60 2.95 -10.85 6.18
C GLN A 60 2.72 -9.58 5.38
N TRP A 61 3.72 -8.72 5.42
CA TRP A 61 3.67 -7.49 4.64
C TRP A 61 4.02 -7.79 3.20
N ALA A 62 3.17 -7.34 2.28
CA ALA A 62 3.31 -7.65 0.86
C ALA A 62 3.49 -6.40 0.01
N ALA A 63 4.13 -6.54 -1.15
CA ALA A 63 4.23 -5.48 -2.14
C ALA A 63 3.87 -5.97 -3.55
N PHE A 64 3.05 -5.18 -4.23
CA PHE A 64 2.71 -5.37 -5.63
C PHE A 64 3.75 -4.69 -6.53
N CYS A 65 4.54 -5.50 -7.23
CA CYS A 65 5.70 -5.06 -7.98
C CYS A 65 5.41 -5.11 -9.49
N VAL A 66 4.97 -3.97 -10.04
CA VAL A 66 4.59 -3.84 -11.46
C VAL A 66 5.47 -2.92 -12.28
N SER A 67 6.20 -2.00 -11.64
CA SER A 67 7.02 -0.99 -12.30
C SER A 67 8.22 -1.62 -13.01
N GLU A 68 8.49 -1.20 -14.25
CA GLU A 68 9.62 -1.68 -15.06
C GLU A 68 10.19 -0.54 -15.89
N GLY A 69 11.45 -0.67 -16.31
CA GLY A 69 12.05 0.16 -17.35
C GLY A 69 12.34 1.61 -16.95
N ALA A 70 12.04 2.01 -15.72
CA ALA A 70 12.65 3.20 -15.15
C ALA A 70 14.17 2.95 -14.99
N ASP A 71 14.96 3.98 -15.22
CA ASP A 71 16.39 3.97 -14.90
C ASP A 71 17.27 2.99 -15.74
N GLY A 72 16.74 2.45 -16.85
CA GLY A 72 17.51 1.62 -17.80
C GLY A 72 17.67 0.14 -17.43
N HIS A 73 16.99 -0.33 -16.38
CA HIS A 73 17.03 -1.73 -15.98
C HIS A 73 16.25 -2.67 -16.90
N PRO A 74 16.66 -3.96 -17.01
CA PRO A 74 15.89 -4.95 -17.76
C PRO A 74 14.52 -5.19 -17.12
N ALA A 75 13.50 -5.36 -17.96
CA ALA A 75 12.17 -5.75 -17.53
C ALA A 75 12.17 -7.15 -16.90
N VAL A 76 11.16 -7.44 -16.07
CA VAL A 76 11.07 -8.74 -15.41
C VAL A 76 10.36 -9.73 -16.33
N GLU A 77 11.09 -10.75 -16.76
CA GLU A 77 10.62 -11.75 -17.73
C GLU A 77 10.95 -13.17 -17.26
N PHE A 78 10.27 -14.15 -17.87
CA PHE A 78 10.69 -15.53 -17.79
C PHE A 78 11.86 -15.73 -18.77
N VAL A 79 12.97 -16.29 -18.29
CA VAL A 79 14.18 -16.57 -19.07
C VAL A 79 14.58 -18.03 -18.91
N ASP A 80 15.23 -18.57 -19.94
CA ASP A 80 15.65 -19.98 -20.05
C ASP A 80 14.58 -20.94 -19.49
N ASP A 81 14.95 -21.94 -18.68
CA ASP A 81 14.13 -23.01 -18.09
C ASP A 81 12.96 -22.54 -17.17
N GLY A 82 12.36 -21.39 -17.42
CA GLY A 82 11.21 -20.84 -16.72
C GLY A 82 11.56 -20.01 -15.48
N VAL A 83 12.84 -19.68 -15.27
CA VAL A 83 13.26 -18.82 -14.15
C VAL A 83 12.95 -17.34 -14.44
N ILE A 84 12.86 -16.54 -13.38
CA ILE A 84 12.52 -15.11 -13.47
C ILE A 84 13.79 -14.28 -13.35
N ALA A 85 13.98 -13.34 -14.27
CA ALA A 85 15.09 -12.38 -14.21
C ALA A 85 14.63 -10.96 -14.57
N GLY A 86 15.30 -9.96 -14.03
CA GLY A 86 15.06 -8.54 -14.31
C GLY A 86 14.96 -7.70 -13.04
N VAL A 87 14.42 -6.47 -13.17
CA VAL A 87 14.28 -5.55 -12.03
C VAL A 87 12.91 -4.89 -12.00
N LYS A 88 12.29 -4.87 -10.82
CA LYS A 88 11.19 -3.94 -10.50
C LYS A 88 11.76 -2.71 -9.82
N THR A 89 11.46 -1.54 -10.36
CA THR A 89 12.18 -0.29 -10.02
C THR A 89 11.57 0.49 -8.87
N TRP A 90 10.41 0.05 -8.39
CA TRP A 90 9.69 0.67 -7.30
C TRP A 90 8.94 -0.39 -6.50
N VAL A 91 9.34 -0.53 -5.24
CA VAL A 91 8.77 -1.41 -4.23
C VAL A 91 8.50 -0.57 -3.00
N ALA A 92 7.24 -0.55 -2.55
CA ALA A 92 6.83 0.15 -1.34
C ALA A 92 7.25 -0.62 -0.07
N ALA A 93 7.66 0.11 0.96
CA ALA A 93 8.10 -0.44 2.25
C ALA A 93 9.13 -1.57 2.09
N ALA A 94 10.05 -1.41 1.14
CA ALA A 94 10.89 -2.49 0.60
C ALA A 94 11.76 -3.17 1.67
N ASP A 95 12.22 -2.44 2.68
CA ASP A 95 12.98 -3.02 3.80
C ASP A 95 12.15 -3.95 4.69
N LEU A 96 10.83 -3.75 4.72
CA LEU A 96 9.87 -4.45 5.58
C LEU A 96 9.02 -5.50 4.84
N THR A 97 8.95 -5.43 3.51
CA THR A 97 8.20 -6.38 2.68
C THR A 97 8.71 -7.80 2.86
N GLN A 98 7.80 -8.73 3.12
CA GLN A 98 8.08 -10.16 3.29
C GLN A 98 7.63 -10.99 2.08
N VAL A 99 6.61 -10.52 1.36
CA VAL A 99 6.05 -11.21 0.19
C VAL A 99 5.95 -10.24 -0.99
N PHE A 100 6.34 -10.69 -2.17
CA PHE A 100 6.29 -9.88 -3.40
C PHE A 100 5.30 -10.51 -4.37
N VAL A 101 4.29 -9.74 -4.79
CA VAL A 101 3.45 -10.09 -5.93
C VAL A 101 4.05 -9.42 -7.16
N VAL A 102 4.77 -10.19 -7.97
CA VAL A 102 5.55 -9.68 -9.10
C VAL A 102 4.81 -9.95 -10.39
N LYS A 103 4.56 -8.88 -11.16
CA LYS A 103 4.13 -9.05 -12.56
C LYS A 103 5.33 -9.46 -13.42
N VAL A 104 5.29 -10.64 -14.03
CA VAL A 104 6.34 -11.16 -14.91
C VAL A 104 5.83 -11.18 -16.34
N GLY A 105 6.59 -10.61 -17.27
CA GLY A 105 6.24 -10.52 -18.68
C GLY A 105 5.26 -9.37 -19.02
N ARG A 106 4.83 -9.33 -20.29
CA ARG A 106 4.09 -8.20 -20.87
C ARG A 106 2.79 -8.64 -21.54
N GLY A 107 1.89 -7.67 -21.70
CA GLY A 107 0.65 -7.83 -22.45
C GLY A 107 -0.24 -8.94 -21.90
N VAL A 108 -0.81 -9.75 -22.79
CA VAL A 108 -1.82 -10.74 -22.42
C VAL A 108 -1.23 -11.94 -21.66
N GLY A 109 0.03 -12.26 -21.90
CA GLY A 109 0.74 -13.39 -21.29
C GLY A 109 1.44 -13.06 -19.96
N ALA A 110 1.28 -11.84 -19.44
CA ALA A 110 1.88 -11.48 -18.16
C ALA A 110 1.25 -12.30 -17.03
N LYS A 111 2.10 -12.82 -16.13
CA LYS A 111 1.68 -13.59 -14.95
C LYS A 111 1.96 -12.81 -13.68
N LEU A 112 1.18 -13.06 -12.65
CA LEU A 112 1.45 -12.57 -11.30
C LEU A 112 2.05 -13.71 -10.50
N ILE A 113 3.29 -13.56 -10.05
CA ILE A 113 4.00 -14.59 -9.29
C ILE A 113 4.21 -14.09 -7.87
N GLN A 114 3.85 -14.91 -6.89
CA GLN A 114 4.17 -14.64 -5.50
C GLN A 114 5.58 -15.16 -5.18
N LEU A 115 6.42 -14.31 -4.60
CA LEU A 115 7.77 -14.65 -4.16
C LEU A 115 7.95 -14.30 -2.68
N ASP A 116 8.59 -15.19 -1.92
CA ASP A 116 9.05 -14.90 -0.57
C ASP A 116 10.32 -14.02 -0.63
N ARG A 117 10.51 -13.15 0.37
CA ARG A 117 11.72 -12.31 0.49
C ARG A 117 13.01 -13.10 0.49
N GLU A 118 13.01 -14.31 1.04
CA GLU A 118 14.19 -15.16 1.14
C GLU A 118 14.38 -16.06 -0.10
N ALA A 119 13.60 -15.85 -1.17
CA ALA A 119 13.76 -16.60 -2.41
C ALA A 119 15.18 -16.44 -2.98
N LYS A 120 15.82 -17.57 -3.31
CA LYS A 120 17.19 -17.56 -3.86
C LYS A 120 17.23 -16.77 -5.17
N GLY A 121 18.19 -15.84 -5.26
CA GLY A 121 18.37 -14.95 -6.42
C GLY A 121 17.59 -13.64 -6.33
N LEU A 122 16.74 -13.46 -5.32
CA LEU A 122 16.06 -12.20 -5.03
C LEU A 122 16.95 -11.31 -4.16
N ARG A 123 17.07 -10.04 -4.55
CA ARG A 123 17.75 -9.00 -3.75
C ARG A 123 16.97 -7.70 -3.76
N ILE A 124 17.03 -6.96 -2.66
CA ILE A 124 16.42 -5.64 -2.54
C ILE A 124 17.52 -4.60 -2.46
N LYS A 125 17.43 -3.58 -3.31
CA LYS A 125 18.29 -2.40 -3.26
C LYS A 125 17.45 -1.20 -2.86
N LEU A 126 17.69 -0.66 -1.67
CA LEU A 126 16.95 0.53 -1.20
C LEU A 126 17.40 1.76 -2.00
N LYS A 127 16.43 2.59 -2.38
CA LYS A 127 16.67 3.91 -2.93
C LYS A 127 16.88 4.90 -1.78
N PRO A 128 17.66 5.98 -1.98
CA PRO A 128 17.75 7.05 -0.99
C PRO A 128 16.37 7.60 -0.65
N ALA A 129 16.15 7.93 0.63
CA ALA A 129 14.94 8.61 1.07
C ALA A 129 14.77 9.92 0.29
N LYS A 130 13.52 10.27 0.03
CA LYS A 130 13.13 11.54 -0.61
C LYS A 130 12.42 12.42 0.41
N ASP A 131 12.25 13.69 0.11
CA ASP A 131 11.52 14.61 0.97
C ASP A 131 10.05 14.21 1.16
N PHE A 132 9.46 13.59 0.13
CA PHE A 132 8.08 13.09 0.14
C PHE A 132 8.02 11.67 0.72
N LEU A 133 7.25 11.49 1.79
CA LEU A 133 7.14 10.28 2.60
C LEU A 133 8.52 9.76 3.03
N PRO A 134 9.31 10.55 3.77
CA PRO A 134 10.72 10.26 4.03
C PRO A 134 10.96 8.96 4.80
N ASP A 135 9.98 8.52 5.60
CA ASP A 135 10.07 7.27 6.35
C ASP A 135 9.71 6.04 5.48
N LEU A 136 9.02 6.24 4.36
CA LEU A 136 8.62 5.14 3.48
C LEU A 136 9.84 4.67 2.68
N SER A 137 10.36 3.50 3.06
CA SER A 137 11.43 2.88 2.31
C SER A 137 10.94 2.49 0.91
N ILE A 138 11.61 3.02 -0.12
CA ILE A 138 11.38 2.64 -1.51
C ILE A 138 12.59 1.86 -2.00
N GLY A 139 12.37 0.76 -2.71
CA GLY A 139 13.44 -0.07 -3.21
C GLY A 139 13.24 -0.57 -4.64
N GLU A 140 14.26 -1.26 -5.12
CA GLU A 140 14.25 -2.05 -6.34
C GLU A 140 14.28 -3.52 -5.96
N LEU A 141 13.45 -4.33 -6.63
CA LEU A 141 13.46 -5.78 -6.54
C LEU A 141 14.30 -6.33 -7.70
N HIS A 142 15.50 -6.81 -7.39
CA HIS A 142 16.40 -7.44 -8.34
C HIS A 142 16.17 -8.95 -8.32
N LEU A 143 15.88 -9.53 -9.48
CA LEU A 143 15.61 -10.95 -9.66
C LEU A 143 16.70 -11.51 -10.58
N ASP A 144 17.50 -12.43 -10.04
CA ASP A 144 18.55 -13.13 -10.77
C ASP A 144 18.25 -14.64 -10.78
N ARG A 145 17.65 -15.09 -11.88
CA ARG A 145 17.28 -16.50 -12.12
C ARG A 145 16.49 -17.12 -10.96
N VAL A 146 15.51 -16.38 -10.46
CA VAL A 146 14.65 -16.82 -9.36
C VAL A 146 13.70 -17.91 -9.85
N SER A 147 13.60 -19.03 -9.14
CA SER A 147 12.60 -20.06 -9.46
C SER A 147 11.20 -19.47 -9.29
N PRO A 148 10.29 -19.64 -10.27
CA PRO A 148 8.96 -19.10 -10.15
C PRO A 148 8.21 -19.78 -9.01
N GLY A 149 7.62 -18.97 -8.13
CA GLY A 149 6.60 -19.45 -7.20
C GLY A 149 5.29 -19.78 -7.93
N GLU A 150 4.23 -19.98 -7.16
CA GLU A 150 2.90 -20.18 -7.71
C GLU A 150 2.41 -18.90 -8.43
N ALA A 151 1.78 -19.10 -9.58
CA ALA A 151 1.13 -18.02 -10.30
C ALA A 151 -0.24 -17.76 -9.69
N LEU A 152 -0.49 -16.51 -9.29
CA LEU A 152 -1.78 -16.10 -8.74
C LEU A 152 -2.82 -16.05 -9.86
N GLY A 153 -3.94 -16.73 -9.65
CA GLY A 153 -5.10 -16.75 -10.55
C GLY A 153 -5.97 -15.50 -10.45
N ILE A 154 -5.37 -14.30 -10.44
CA ILE A 154 -6.12 -13.05 -10.27
C ILE A 154 -6.64 -12.55 -11.62
N GLU A 155 -7.96 -12.38 -11.70
CA GLU A 155 -8.64 -11.80 -12.85
C GLU A 155 -8.19 -10.36 -13.13
N ARG A 156 -8.09 -9.98 -14.40
CA ARG A 156 -7.66 -8.62 -14.77
C ARG A 156 -8.60 -7.54 -14.26
N SER A 157 -9.89 -7.82 -14.18
CA SER A 157 -10.88 -6.91 -13.60
C SER A 157 -10.57 -6.62 -12.13
N ALA A 158 -10.12 -7.61 -11.36
CA ALA A 158 -9.70 -7.42 -9.98
C ALA A 158 -8.45 -6.54 -9.89
N LEU A 159 -7.45 -6.73 -10.76
CA LEU A 159 -6.24 -5.88 -10.77
C LEU A 159 -6.52 -4.43 -11.13
N LYS A 160 -7.49 -4.17 -12.01
CA LYS A 160 -7.93 -2.80 -12.33
C LYS A 160 -8.52 -2.06 -11.12
N ARG A 161 -8.96 -2.79 -10.09
CA ARG A 161 -9.49 -2.20 -8.85
C ARG A 161 -8.40 -1.89 -7.83
N PHE A 162 -7.16 -2.37 -8.01
CA PHE A 162 -6.08 -2.11 -7.06
C PHE A 162 -5.91 -0.63 -6.71
N PRO A 163 -5.89 0.32 -7.68
CA PRO A 163 -5.76 1.74 -7.34
C PRO A 163 -6.92 2.29 -6.50
N LEU A 164 -8.14 1.76 -6.67
CA LEU A 164 -9.31 2.15 -5.87
C LEU A 164 -9.25 1.55 -4.46
N ALA A 165 -8.87 0.28 -4.35
CA ALA A 165 -8.64 -0.39 -3.07
C ALA A 165 -7.53 0.32 -2.26
N GLU A 166 -6.46 0.72 -2.93
CA GLU A 166 -5.35 1.49 -2.35
C GLU A 166 -5.81 2.85 -1.86
N ALA A 167 -6.56 3.60 -2.68
CA ALA A 167 -7.15 4.88 -2.27
C ALA A 167 -8.07 4.73 -1.04
N GLY A 168 -8.98 3.75 -1.05
CA GLY A 168 -9.89 3.48 0.07
C GLY A 168 -9.15 3.15 1.36
N GLY A 169 -8.18 2.23 1.29
CA GLY A 169 -7.33 1.87 2.41
C GLY A 169 -6.57 3.08 2.99
N ILE A 170 -6.01 3.93 2.13
CA ILE A 170 -5.20 5.09 2.55
C ILE A 170 -6.07 6.17 3.19
N PHE A 171 -7.24 6.49 2.63
CA PHE A 171 -8.11 7.51 3.22
C PHE A 171 -8.74 7.05 4.54
N VAL A 172 -9.16 5.79 4.64
CA VAL A 172 -9.63 5.25 5.93
C VAL A 172 -8.50 5.26 6.96
N ALA A 173 -7.28 4.86 6.60
CA ALA A 173 -6.14 4.92 7.51
C ALA A 173 -5.80 6.36 7.92
N PHE A 174 -5.87 7.32 7.00
CA PHE A 174 -5.63 8.74 7.27
C PHE A 174 -6.65 9.31 8.26
N LEU A 175 -7.94 9.10 7.99
CA LEU A 175 -9.02 9.55 8.87
C LEU A 175 -8.90 8.90 10.26
N ALA A 176 -8.53 7.62 10.33
CA ALA A 176 -8.38 6.91 11.60
C ALA A 176 -7.19 7.43 12.43
N MET A 177 -6.09 7.81 11.76
CA MET A 177 -4.99 8.51 12.42
C MET A 177 -5.48 9.81 13.05
N LEU A 178 -6.28 10.60 12.34
CA LEU A 178 -6.81 11.87 12.86
C LEU A 178 -7.86 11.67 13.96
N GLU A 179 -8.71 10.65 13.84
CA GLU A 179 -9.61 10.22 14.90
C GLU A 179 -8.84 9.89 16.19
N ALA A 180 -7.72 9.18 16.09
CA ALA A 180 -6.85 8.90 17.24
C ALA A 180 -6.22 10.15 17.86
N HIS A 181 -6.10 11.25 17.09
CA HIS A 181 -5.69 12.57 17.57
C HIS A 181 -6.87 13.44 18.05
N GLY A 182 -8.09 12.89 18.10
CA GLY A 182 -9.28 13.59 18.59
C GLY A 182 -9.97 14.49 17.56
N VAL A 183 -9.72 14.31 16.27
CA VAL A 183 -10.41 15.08 15.21
C VAL A 183 -11.80 14.50 14.95
N GLU A 184 -12.83 15.12 15.54
CA GLU A 184 -14.22 14.66 15.46
C GLU A 184 -14.74 14.55 14.02
N GLN A 185 -14.36 15.49 13.14
CA GLN A 185 -14.76 15.46 11.73
C GLN A 185 -14.26 14.21 11.03
N ALA A 186 -13.06 13.73 11.37
CA ALA A 186 -12.50 12.53 10.77
C ALA A 186 -13.29 11.28 11.20
N SER A 187 -13.66 11.20 12.47
CA SER A 187 -14.53 10.14 13.00
C SER A 187 -15.90 10.14 12.31
N ALA A 188 -16.53 11.31 12.15
CA ALA A 188 -17.82 11.42 11.47
C ALA A 188 -17.78 10.93 10.01
N VAL A 189 -16.71 11.23 9.27
CA VAL A 189 -16.53 10.76 7.89
C VAL A 189 -16.31 9.24 7.85
N LEU A 190 -15.52 8.69 8.79
CA LEU A 190 -15.30 7.23 8.89
C LEU A 190 -16.58 6.46 9.14
N GLU A 191 -17.38 6.88 10.12
CA GLU A 191 -18.64 6.20 10.44
C GLU A 191 -19.65 6.27 9.29
N ARG A 192 -19.61 7.34 8.50
CA ARG A 192 -20.52 7.52 7.36
C ARG A 192 -20.17 6.65 6.16
N PHE A 193 -18.89 6.59 5.78
CA PHE A 193 -18.49 5.97 4.50
C PHE A 193 -17.61 4.74 4.66
N GLY A 194 -16.91 4.59 5.78
CA GLY A 194 -15.80 3.66 5.96
C GLY A 194 -16.10 2.19 5.59
N PRO A 195 -17.22 1.60 6.02
CA PRO A 195 -17.57 0.23 5.62
C PRO A 195 -17.79 0.08 4.11
N GLU A 196 -18.39 1.08 3.46
CA GLU A 196 -18.82 1.01 2.06
C GLU A 196 -17.67 1.19 1.06
N VAL A 197 -16.57 1.87 1.43
CA VAL A 197 -15.49 2.15 0.46
C VAL A 197 -14.72 0.92 0.02
N PHE A 198 -14.89 -0.21 0.70
CA PHE A 198 -14.31 -1.51 0.31
C PHE A 198 -15.29 -2.39 -0.46
N GLU A 199 -16.53 -1.94 -0.67
CA GLU A 199 -17.52 -2.71 -1.41
C GLU A 199 -17.20 -2.72 -2.91
N PRO A 200 -17.32 -3.86 -3.62
CA PRO A 200 -16.70 -4.03 -4.93
C PRO A 200 -17.43 -3.35 -6.11
N SER A 201 -18.63 -2.79 -5.88
CA SER A 201 -19.61 -2.51 -6.94
C SER A 201 -19.69 -1.06 -7.39
N ASP A 202 -19.33 -0.07 -6.56
CA ASP A 202 -19.44 1.36 -6.91
C ASP A 202 -18.37 2.22 -6.21
N PRO A 203 -17.52 2.97 -6.94
CA PRO A 203 -16.60 3.93 -6.33
C PRO A 203 -17.31 5.17 -5.75
N GLY A 204 -18.63 5.30 -5.86
CA GLY A 204 -19.42 6.43 -5.35
C GLY A 204 -19.13 6.78 -3.89
N SER A 205 -19.17 5.81 -2.98
CA SER A 205 -18.89 6.05 -1.55
C SER A 205 -17.44 6.48 -1.30
N LEU A 206 -16.48 5.94 -2.06
CA LEU A 206 -15.08 6.37 -2.00
C LEU A 206 -14.91 7.83 -2.47
N ARG A 207 -15.56 8.20 -3.59
CA ARG A 207 -15.54 9.59 -4.09
C ARG A 207 -16.17 10.55 -3.09
N ALA A 208 -17.31 10.19 -2.51
CA ALA A 208 -17.99 10.99 -1.50
C ALA A 208 -17.13 11.17 -0.23
N MET A 209 -16.51 10.09 0.25
CA MET A 209 -15.61 10.13 1.39
C MET A 209 -14.42 11.08 1.15
N ILE A 210 -13.79 10.99 -0.02
CA ILE A 210 -12.63 11.82 -0.36
C ILE A 210 -13.03 13.29 -0.47
N GLU A 211 -14.16 13.58 -1.11
CA GLU A 211 -14.65 14.96 -1.23
C GLU A 211 -15.02 15.55 0.13
N GLU A 212 -15.70 14.80 0.99
CA GLU A 212 -16.02 15.28 2.34
C GLU A 212 -14.77 15.45 3.21
N THR A 213 -13.81 14.53 3.11
CA THR A 213 -12.50 14.64 3.78
C THR A 213 -11.78 15.93 3.37
N ARG A 214 -11.79 16.25 2.08
CA ARG A 214 -11.17 17.46 1.54
C ARG A 214 -11.83 18.72 2.10
N GLN A 215 -13.16 18.74 2.17
CA GLN A 215 -13.91 19.92 2.59
C GLN A 215 -13.88 20.15 4.11
N THR A 216 -13.85 19.07 4.90
CA THR A 216 -14.13 19.15 6.35
C THR A 216 -12.94 18.77 7.24
N VAL A 217 -11.99 17.98 6.72
CA VAL A 217 -10.88 17.43 7.50
C VAL A 217 -9.54 18.02 7.08
N MET A 218 -9.26 18.14 5.77
CA MET A 218 -7.97 18.60 5.22
C MET A 218 -7.80 20.13 5.32
N ILE A 219 -7.94 20.67 6.53
CA ILE A 219 -7.76 22.08 6.85
C ILE A 219 -6.35 22.25 7.43
N ASP A 220 -5.48 23.03 6.78
CA ASP A 220 -4.06 23.10 7.15
C ASP A 220 -3.83 23.50 8.62
N SER A 221 -4.63 24.42 9.16
CA SER A 221 -4.55 24.85 10.56
C SER A 221 -4.93 23.75 11.56
N LEU A 222 -5.73 22.78 11.14
CA LEU A 222 -6.15 21.63 11.93
C LEU A 222 -5.10 20.50 11.87
N ILE A 223 -4.56 20.22 10.68
CA ILE A 223 -3.75 19.02 10.43
C ILE A 223 -2.26 19.24 10.65
N SER A 224 -1.72 20.40 10.28
CA SER A 224 -0.27 20.67 10.37
C SER A 224 0.34 20.44 11.77
N PRO A 225 -0.38 20.73 12.89
CA PRO A 225 0.14 20.42 14.24
C PRO A 225 0.15 18.93 14.59
N LEU A 226 -0.69 18.12 13.93
CA LEU A 226 -0.91 16.71 14.26
C LEU A 226 -0.06 15.78 13.38
N VAL A 227 0.22 16.19 12.15
CA VAL A 227 0.87 15.37 11.14
C VAL A 227 2.22 15.98 10.77
N ALA A 228 3.29 15.30 11.17
CA ALA A 228 4.64 15.69 10.79
C ALA A 228 4.78 15.79 9.27
N ASN A 229 5.51 16.80 8.80
CA ASN A 229 5.77 17.04 7.38
C ASN A 229 4.51 17.21 6.51
N TRP A 230 3.35 17.57 7.10
CA TRP A 230 2.08 17.72 6.39
C TRP A 230 2.17 18.52 5.09
N SER A 231 2.88 19.65 5.11
CA SER A 231 3.03 20.53 3.94
C SER A 231 3.52 19.82 2.67
N ASN A 232 4.40 18.81 2.83
CA ASN A 232 4.94 18.04 1.72
C ASN A 232 4.19 16.72 1.53
N ASP A 233 3.89 16.02 2.63
CA ASP A 233 3.36 14.66 2.57
C ASP A 233 1.85 14.60 2.25
N ARG A 234 1.10 15.70 2.41
CA ARG A 234 -0.30 15.79 1.96
C ARG A 234 -0.48 15.48 0.47
N ARG A 235 0.59 15.63 -0.32
CA ARG A 235 0.63 15.22 -1.73
C ARG A 235 0.23 13.76 -1.93
N LEU A 236 0.42 12.90 -0.93
CA LEU A 236 -0.07 11.52 -0.94
C LEU A 236 -1.58 11.49 -1.19
N LEU A 237 -2.35 12.30 -0.47
CA LEU A 237 -3.80 12.38 -0.58
C LEU A 237 -4.21 13.03 -1.90
N ASP A 238 -3.52 14.11 -2.30
CA ASP A 238 -3.76 14.80 -3.58
C ASP A 238 -3.60 13.87 -4.80
N MET A 239 -2.64 12.94 -4.74
CA MET A 239 -2.41 11.96 -5.80
C MET A 239 -3.61 11.03 -6.01
N TYR A 240 -4.22 10.54 -4.93
CA TYR A 240 -5.38 9.65 -5.00
C TYR A 240 -6.67 10.40 -5.32
N GLN A 241 -6.79 11.65 -4.90
CA GLN A 241 -7.89 12.51 -5.37
C GLN A 241 -7.83 12.66 -6.90
N SER A 242 -6.65 13.02 -7.44
CA SER A 242 -6.44 13.19 -8.87
C SER A 242 -6.71 11.92 -9.68
N LEU A 243 -6.48 10.75 -9.08
CA LEU A 243 -6.77 9.45 -9.70
C LEU A 243 -8.27 9.29 -9.96
N LEU A 244 -9.12 9.65 -9.01
CA LEU A 244 -10.57 9.49 -9.10
C LEU A 244 -11.24 10.49 -10.03
N GLU A 245 -10.69 11.69 -10.15
CA GLU A 245 -11.15 12.68 -11.13
C GLU A 245 -10.93 12.22 -12.58
N ARG A 246 -9.99 11.29 -12.80
CA ARG A 246 -9.62 10.77 -14.12
C ARG A 246 -10.23 9.40 -14.46
N SER A 247 -10.77 8.70 -13.46
CA SER A 247 -11.45 7.40 -13.59
C SER A 247 -12.93 7.58 -13.87
#